data_AF-A0A850RGG4-F1
#
_entry.id   AF-A0A850RGG4-F1
#
_cell.length_a   1.000
_cell.length_b   1.000
_cell.length_c   1.000
_cell.angle_alpha   90.00
_cell.angle_beta   90.00
_cell.angle_gamma   90.00
#
_symmetry.space_group_name_H-M   'P 1'
#
loop_
_entity.id
_entity.type
_entity.pdbx_description
1 polymer ?
#
loop_
_entity_poly.entity_id
_entity_poly.type
_entity_poly.pdbx_seq_one_letter_code
_entity_poly.pdbx_strand_id
1 'polypeptide(L)'
;MCKQEKYLERILRSANARLNTGKSIDVLTSYFDSALSLSQIKQLLGRSSALRLPVRLALDKAHTQKQRRQVTRDLKNIPLIIQTLAEANRCNRPLIDHFRQHLRSTEDQFARLNAEQEQQRLAELRDQVEEKRNAGTLIRWLAGLSPSDRRRLGTRAERQEAAQMRKEALKAGAAREMLQCSLAELNRWTEEGRLTVLFYRREPTQLGKTIEKRFWSREDLESAIPHLNDWRSEWEARKKAKRTKLRDEFGYVPEHSRHLPQGKRCYVF
;
A
#
# COMPACT_ATOMS: atom_id res chain seq x y z
N MET A 1 9.36 39.83 3.83
CA MET A 1 9.89 38.47 4.06
C MET A 1 11.35 38.36 3.63
N CYS A 2 12.22 37.94 4.54
CA CYS A 2 13.65 37.71 4.30
C CYS A 2 13.87 36.56 3.29
N LYS A 3 14.98 36.57 2.55
CA LYS A 3 15.37 35.46 1.64
C LYS A 3 15.40 34.10 2.36
N GLN A 4 15.76 34.08 3.65
CA GLN A 4 15.74 32.88 4.48
C GLN A 4 14.31 32.38 4.78
N GLU A 5 13.35 33.27 4.99
CA GLU A 5 11.95 32.89 5.19
C GLU A 5 11.36 32.27 3.91
N LYS A 6 11.64 32.84 2.74
CA LYS A 6 11.21 32.25 1.45
C LYS A 6 11.84 30.88 1.19
N TYR A 7 13.07 30.67 1.64
CA TYR A 7 13.75 29.37 1.52
C TYR A 7 13.11 28.33 2.45
N LEU A 8 12.85 28.69 3.71
CA LEU A 8 12.14 27.84 4.67
C LEU A 8 10.73 27.51 4.18
N GLU A 9 10.00 28.49 3.65
CA GLU A 9 8.65 28.29 3.11
C GLU A 9 8.64 27.30 1.93
N ARG A 10 9.68 27.33 1.08
CA ARG A 10 9.83 26.40 -0.04
C ARG A 10 10.13 24.97 0.45
N ILE A 11 10.94 24.83 1.49
CA ILE A 11 11.20 23.54 2.16
C ILE A 11 9.90 23.02 2.79
N LEU A 12 9.13 23.87 3.47
CA LEU A 12 7.87 23.51 4.12
C LEU A 12 6.82 23.04 3.11
N ARG A 13 6.67 23.74 1.98
CA ARG A 13 5.77 23.29 0.89
C ARG A 13 6.19 21.95 0.31
N SER A 14 7.50 21.71 0.17
CA SER A 14 8.03 20.44 -0.33
C SER A 14 7.84 19.29 0.67
N ALA A 15 8.04 19.55 1.97
CA ALA A 15 7.80 18.60 3.04
C ALA A 15 6.33 18.22 3.16
N ASN A 16 5.42 19.21 3.13
CA ASN A 16 3.97 18.99 3.20
C ASN A 16 3.45 18.17 2.02
N ALA A 17 3.97 18.42 0.81
CA ALA A 17 3.66 17.62 -0.37
C ALA A 17 4.14 16.15 -0.25
N ARG A 18 5.25 15.90 0.46
CA ARG A 18 5.79 14.54 0.69
C ARG A 18 5.04 13.78 1.78
N LEU A 19 4.57 14.47 2.83
CA LEU A 19 3.73 13.89 3.88
C LEU A 19 2.40 13.36 3.32
N ASN A 20 1.79 14.10 2.38
CA ASN A 20 0.59 13.65 1.67
C ASN A 20 0.80 12.42 0.78
N THR A 21 2.05 12.05 0.50
CA THR A 21 2.40 10.85 -0.29
C THR A 21 2.80 9.64 0.57
N GLY A 22 2.64 9.71 1.89
CA GLY A 22 2.95 8.60 2.82
C GLY A 22 4.44 8.27 2.93
N LYS A 23 5.34 9.17 2.50
CA LYS A 23 6.79 9.01 2.67
C LYS A 23 7.18 9.43 4.09
N SER A 24 7.86 8.54 4.80
CA SER A 24 8.08 8.61 6.26
C SER A 24 8.63 9.95 6.75
N ILE A 25 7.98 10.45 7.81
CA ILE A 25 8.38 11.58 8.65
C ILE A 25 9.84 11.44 9.12
N ASP A 26 10.35 10.22 9.28
CA ASP A 26 11.74 9.92 9.67
C ASP A 26 12.79 10.57 8.78
N VAL A 27 12.50 10.78 7.49
CA VAL A 27 13.41 11.44 6.55
C VAL A 27 13.48 12.95 6.81
N LEU A 28 12.36 13.55 7.24
CA LEU A 28 12.34 14.97 7.60
C LEU A 28 12.96 15.18 8.98
N THR A 29 12.68 14.30 9.95
CA THR A 29 13.30 14.33 11.28
C THR A 29 14.82 14.16 11.17
N SER A 30 15.32 13.25 10.32
CA SER A 30 16.77 13.11 10.11
C SER A 30 17.41 14.34 9.46
N TYR A 31 16.69 15.08 8.60
CA TYR A 31 17.14 16.35 8.02
C TYR A 31 17.23 17.47 9.07
N PHE A 32 16.35 17.48 10.07
CA PHE A 32 16.40 18.43 11.18
C PHE A 32 17.36 18.02 12.29
N ASP A 33 17.56 16.71 12.52
CA ASP A 33 18.49 16.17 13.51
C ASP A 33 19.94 16.12 13.02
N SER A 34 20.17 16.15 11.70
CA SER A 34 21.51 16.30 11.10
C SER A 34 22.06 17.74 11.15
N ALA A 35 21.26 18.70 11.61
CA ALA A 35 21.79 19.97 12.11
C ALA A 35 22.44 19.72 13.48
N LEU A 36 23.71 19.30 13.48
CA LEU A 36 24.56 19.07 14.66
C LEU A 36 24.23 20.09 15.77
N SER A 37 23.84 19.60 16.93
CA SER A 37 23.56 20.46 18.09
C SER A 37 24.79 21.31 18.42
N LEU A 38 24.60 22.54 18.90
CA LEU A 38 25.70 23.42 19.34
C LEU A 38 26.63 22.75 20.36
N SER A 39 26.14 21.79 21.16
CA SER A 39 26.94 20.96 22.06
C SER A 39 27.79 19.91 21.32
N GLN A 40 27.28 19.29 20.25
CA GLN A 40 28.05 18.42 19.37
C GLN A 40 29.08 19.20 18.56
N ILE A 41 28.74 20.39 18.05
CA ILE A 41 29.70 21.30 17.39
C ILE A 41 30.76 21.77 18.41
N LYS A 42 30.38 22.16 19.63
CA LYS A 42 31.34 22.52 20.70
C LYS A 42 32.17 21.33 21.18
N GLN A 43 31.65 20.11 21.22
CA GLN A 43 32.45 18.91 21.50
C GLN A 43 33.42 18.60 20.35
N LEU A 44 32.98 18.74 19.09
CA LEU A 44 33.80 18.63 17.89
C LEU A 44 34.77 19.81 17.69
N LEU A 45 34.64 20.90 18.44
CA LEU A 45 35.60 22.00 18.48
C LEU A 45 36.53 21.91 19.70
N GLY A 46 35.98 21.53 20.86
CA GLY A 46 36.69 21.43 22.15
C GLY A 46 37.54 20.17 22.31
N ARG A 47 37.24 19.08 21.58
CA ARG A 47 38.06 17.84 21.57
C ARG A 47 38.92 17.68 20.31
N SER A 48 38.99 18.68 19.44
CA SER A 48 39.41 18.46 18.06
C SER A 48 40.89 18.75 17.79
N SER A 49 41.67 17.68 17.95
CA SER A 49 42.80 17.39 17.05
C SER A 49 42.37 17.33 15.56
N ALA A 50 41.07 17.16 15.26
CA ALA A 50 40.53 17.02 13.90
C ALA A 50 40.45 18.33 13.09
N LEU A 51 40.49 19.52 13.70
CA LEU A 51 40.64 20.81 13.01
C LEU A 51 42.09 21.29 12.95
N ARG A 52 42.98 20.72 13.78
CA ARG A 52 44.42 21.01 13.69
C ARG A 52 45.01 20.48 12.39
N LEU A 53 44.57 19.31 11.93
CA LEU A 53 45.08 18.68 10.71
C LEU A 53 44.75 19.48 9.43
N PRO A 54 43.49 19.89 9.17
CA PRO A 54 43.13 20.68 7.98
C PRO A 54 43.76 22.08 7.99
N VAL A 55 43.85 22.73 9.16
CA VAL A 55 44.49 24.04 9.30
C VAL A 55 45.99 23.96 9.06
N ARG A 56 46.66 22.92 9.59
CA ARG A 56 48.08 22.66 9.35
C ARG A 56 48.35 22.33 7.88
N LEU A 57 47.53 21.47 7.26
CA LEU A 57 47.60 21.14 5.84
C LEU A 57 47.35 22.36 4.93
N ALA A 58 46.45 23.26 5.30
CA ALA A 58 46.21 24.50 4.56
C ALA A 58 47.38 25.50 4.67
N LEU A 59 48.03 25.57 5.84
CA LEU A 59 49.24 26.38 6.05
C LEU A 59 50.48 25.79 5.36
N ASP A 60 50.58 24.45 5.32
CA ASP A 60 51.67 23.73 4.66
C ASP A 60 51.57 23.83 3.12
N LYS A 61 50.35 23.84 2.56
CA LYS A 61 50.07 24.08 1.13
C LYS A 61 50.14 25.55 0.71
N ALA A 62 50.21 26.48 1.66
CA ALA A 62 50.39 27.91 1.36
C ALA A 62 51.89 28.20 1.14
N HIS A 63 52.31 28.18 -0.13
CA HIS A 63 53.71 28.32 -0.54
C HIS A 63 54.23 29.76 -0.47
N THR A 64 53.35 30.76 -0.35
CA THR A 64 53.75 32.18 -0.25
C THR A 64 53.33 32.79 1.10
N GLN A 65 54.14 33.74 1.58
CA GLN A 65 53.86 34.46 2.83
C GLN A 65 52.51 35.22 2.78
N LYS A 66 52.10 35.67 1.58
CA LYS A 66 50.80 36.32 1.34
C LYS A 66 49.63 35.35 1.55
N GLN A 67 49.73 34.13 1.02
CA GLN A 67 48.71 33.08 1.22
C GLN A 67 48.63 32.67 2.70
N ARG A 68 49.76 32.51 3.39
CA ARG A 68 49.78 32.22 4.83
C ARG A 68 49.10 33.31 5.65
N ARG A 69 49.37 34.59 5.35
CA ARG A 69 48.70 35.73 6.00
C ARG A 69 47.20 35.77 5.73
N GLN A 70 46.77 35.37 4.52
CA GLN A 70 45.35 35.28 4.17
C GLN A 70 44.65 34.17 4.96
N VAL A 71 45.20 32.95 4.97
CA VAL A 71 44.69 31.83 5.77
C VAL A 71 44.60 32.22 7.26
N THR A 72 45.62 32.85 7.82
CA THR A 72 45.59 33.31 9.23
C THR A 72 44.52 34.38 9.48
N ARG A 73 44.25 35.28 8.52
CA ARG A 73 43.14 36.25 8.64
C ARG A 73 41.78 35.55 8.58
N ASP A 74 41.60 34.58 7.70
CA ASP A 74 40.36 33.83 7.56
C ASP A 74 40.10 32.97 8.83
N LEU A 75 41.15 32.40 9.42
CA LEU A 75 41.07 31.70 10.70
C LEU A 75 40.69 32.60 11.88
N LYS A 76 41.09 33.89 11.86
CA LYS A 76 40.67 34.87 12.88
C LYS A 76 39.18 35.20 12.82
N ASN A 77 38.53 34.98 11.68
CA ASN A 77 37.09 35.19 11.51
C ASN A 77 36.25 33.97 11.91
N ILE A 78 36.86 32.80 12.13
CA ILE A 78 36.15 31.57 12.52
C ILE A 78 35.34 31.73 13.83
N PRO A 79 35.88 32.35 14.92
CA PRO A 79 35.09 32.59 16.12
C PRO A 79 33.83 33.43 15.87
N LEU A 80 33.93 34.45 15.02
CA LEU A 80 32.79 35.30 14.64
C LEU A 80 31.76 34.50 13.83
N ILE A 81 32.19 33.70 12.86
CA ILE A 81 31.30 32.82 12.07
C ILE A 81 30.60 31.82 13.00
N ILE A 82 31.31 31.20 13.94
CA ILE A 82 30.72 30.27 14.93
C ILE A 82 29.71 31.00 15.80
N GLN A 83 30.01 32.22 16.24
CA GLN A 83 29.09 33.02 17.03
C GLN A 83 27.83 33.41 16.24
N THR A 84 27.96 33.89 15.00
CA THR A 84 26.82 34.22 14.13
C THR A 84 25.96 32.99 13.85
N LEU A 85 26.56 31.81 13.63
CA LEU A 85 25.82 30.55 13.48
C LEU A 85 25.13 30.12 14.78
N ALA A 86 25.77 30.34 15.93
CA ALA A 86 25.18 30.04 17.24
C ALA A 86 23.99 30.96 17.55
N GLU A 87 24.08 32.24 17.21
CA GLU A 87 23.02 33.23 17.34
C GLU A 87 21.87 32.92 16.38
N ALA A 88 22.16 32.61 15.11
CA ALA A 88 21.15 32.17 14.14
C ALA A 88 20.40 30.90 14.62
N ASN A 89 21.12 29.91 15.14
CA ASN A 89 20.51 28.71 15.74
C ASN A 89 19.69 29.05 16.99
N ARG A 90 20.14 29.99 17.82
CA ARG A 90 19.39 30.44 19.00
C ARG A 90 18.08 31.12 18.60
N CYS A 91 18.11 31.99 17.59
CA CYS A 91 16.92 32.67 17.06
C CYS A 91 15.95 31.72 16.35
N ASN A 92 16.46 30.65 15.72
CA ASN A 92 15.63 29.65 15.04
C ASN A 92 15.08 28.57 15.99
N ARG A 93 15.62 28.42 17.20
CA ARG A 93 15.21 27.38 18.15
C ARG A 93 13.72 27.44 18.52
N PRO A 94 13.12 28.60 18.85
CA PRO A 94 11.68 28.69 19.10
C PRO A 94 10.83 28.25 17.91
N LEU A 95 11.27 28.57 16.68
CA LEU A 95 10.58 28.17 15.47
C LEU A 95 10.66 26.63 15.28
N ILE A 96 11.83 26.04 15.47
CA ILE A 96 12.03 24.57 15.40
C ILE A 96 11.18 23.86 16.47
N ASP A 97 11.17 24.37 17.70
CA ASP A 97 10.41 23.78 18.79
C ASP A 97 8.90 23.90 18.54
N HIS A 98 8.43 25.03 18.01
CA HIS A 98 7.05 25.21 17.55
C HIS A 98 6.67 24.20 16.44
N PHE A 99 7.54 24.01 15.44
CA PHE A 99 7.31 23.00 14.39
C PHE A 99 7.25 21.58 14.94
N ARG A 100 8.13 21.22 15.87
CA ARG A 100 8.10 19.91 16.53
C ARG A 100 6.82 19.71 17.33
N GLN A 101 6.37 20.73 18.05
CA GLN A 101 5.11 20.68 18.79
C GLN A 101 3.91 20.52 17.84
N HIS A 102 3.90 21.23 16.71
CA HIS A 102 2.88 21.07 15.68
C HIS A 102 2.88 19.66 15.09
N LEU A 103 4.04 19.12 14.71
CA LEU A 103 4.15 17.76 14.17
C LEU A 103 3.63 16.71 15.16
N ARG A 104 4.04 16.78 16.43
CA ARG A 104 3.51 15.89 17.49
C ARG A 104 2.00 16.02 17.64
N SER A 105 1.47 17.25 17.66
CA SER A 105 0.02 17.48 17.72
C SER A 105 -0.71 16.88 16.52
N THR A 106 -0.14 16.96 15.32
CA THR A 106 -0.76 16.35 14.13
C THR A 106 -0.69 14.83 14.16
N GLU A 107 0.43 14.25 14.60
CA GLU A 107 0.58 12.80 14.79
C GLU A 107 -0.43 12.27 15.80
N ASP A 108 -0.60 12.95 16.94
CA ASP A 108 -1.57 12.61 17.97
C ASP A 108 -3.01 12.69 17.42
N GLN A 109 -3.33 13.71 16.62
CA GLN A 109 -4.64 13.84 15.97
C GLN A 109 -4.91 12.69 14.98
N PHE A 110 -3.94 12.34 14.12
CA PHE A 110 -4.08 11.21 13.21
C PHE A 110 -4.20 9.88 13.96
N ALA A 111 -3.42 9.70 15.03
CA ALA A 111 -3.51 8.50 15.86
C ALA A 111 -4.90 8.35 16.52
N ARG A 112 -5.46 9.45 17.03
CA ARG A 112 -6.82 9.47 17.59
C ARG A 112 -7.88 9.14 16.55
N LEU A 113 -7.86 9.78 15.38
CA LEU A 113 -8.80 9.51 14.29
C LEU A 113 -8.72 8.05 13.82
N ASN A 114 -7.51 7.50 13.67
CA ASN A 114 -7.33 6.11 13.30
C ASN A 114 -7.85 5.15 14.37
N ALA A 115 -7.64 5.47 15.65
CA ALA A 115 -8.15 4.66 16.76
C ALA A 115 -9.69 4.70 16.82
N GLU A 116 -10.30 5.86 16.62
CA GLU A 116 -11.75 6.03 16.56
C GLU A 116 -12.36 5.23 15.39
N GLN A 117 -11.77 5.33 14.21
CA GLN A 117 -12.21 4.57 13.03
C GLN A 117 -12.10 3.06 13.25
N GLU A 118 -11.00 2.58 13.83
CA GLU A 118 -10.83 1.17 14.14
C GLU A 118 -11.83 0.70 15.22
N GLN A 119 -12.13 1.54 16.22
CA GLN A 119 -13.16 1.25 17.22
C GLN A 119 -14.55 1.16 16.60
N GLN A 120 -14.93 2.11 15.74
CA GLN A 120 -16.20 2.09 15.02
C GLN A 120 -16.32 0.83 14.15
N ARG A 121 -15.28 0.54 13.36
CA ARG A 121 -15.21 -0.69 12.54
C ARG A 121 -15.37 -1.96 13.39
N LEU A 122 -14.73 -2.02 14.56
CA LEU A 122 -14.86 -3.18 15.46
C LEU A 122 -16.25 -3.27 16.09
N ALA A 123 -16.90 -2.15 16.37
CA ALA A 123 -18.28 -2.14 16.85
C ALA A 123 -19.23 -2.72 15.79
N GLU A 124 -19.13 -2.24 14.54
CA GLU A 124 -19.92 -2.78 13.42
C GLU A 124 -19.69 -4.28 13.20
N LEU A 125 -18.45 -4.75 13.36
CA LEU A 125 -18.15 -6.17 13.26
C LEU A 125 -18.72 -6.97 14.42
N ARG A 126 -18.80 -6.40 15.64
CA ARG A 126 -19.41 -7.07 16.79
C ARG A 126 -20.91 -7.25 16.60
N ASP A 127 -21.59 -6.23 16.09
CA ASP A 127 -23.03 -6.31 15.81
C ASP A 127 -23.34 -7.43 14.80
N GLN A 128 -22.47 -7.60 13.79
CA GLN A 128 -22.58 -8.69 12.83
C GLN A 128 -22.35 -10.08 13.44
N VAL A 129 -21.57 -10.22 14.51
CA VAL A 129 -21.28 -11.54 15.12
C VAL A 129 -22.56 -12.23 15.56
N GLU A 130 -23.44 -11.50 16.25
CA GLU A 130 -24.69 -12.07 16.78
C GLU A 130 -25.65 -12.45 15.65
N GLU A 131 -25.80 -11.58 14.65
CA GLU A 131 -26.57 -11.85 13.44
C GLU A 131 -26.08 -13.13 12.74
N LYS A 132 -24.76 -13.26 12.52
CA LYS A 132 -24.18 -14.43 11.84
C LYS A 132 -24.24 -15.69 12.71
N ARG A 133 -24.18 -15.56 14.03
CA ARG A 133 -24.35 -16.67 14.96
C ARG A 133 -25.77 -17.21 14.89
N ASN A 134 -26.78 -16.34 14.94
CA ASN A 134 -28.18 -16.71 14.85
C ASN A 134 -28.53 -17.32 13.48
N ALA A 135 -27.89 -16.83 12.40
CA ALA A 135 -28.03 -17.39 11.07
C ALA A 135 -27.26 -18.70 10.84
N GLY A 136 -26.47 -19.19 11.80
CA GLY A 136 -25.63 -20.39 11.64
C GLY A 136 -24.50 -20.24 10.61
N THR A 137 -24.16 -19.02 10.20
CA THR A 137 -23.14 -18.73 9.18
C THR A 137 -21.86 -18.13 9.77
N LEU A 138 -21.78 -18.03 11.10
CA LEU A 138 -20.67 -17.39 11.82
C LEU A 138 -19.30 -17.94 11.43
N ILE A 139 -19.13 -19.27 11.37
CA ILE A 139 -17.84 -19.88 11.05
C ILE A 139 -17.36 -19.49 9.64
N ARG A 140 -18.26 -19.51 8.66
CA ARG A 140 -17.98 -19.08 7.27
C ARG A 140 -17.58 -17.62 7.23
N TRP A 141 -18.30 -16.76 7.95
CA TRP A 141 -17.99 -15.34 8.04
C TRP A 141 -16.63 -15.09 8.74
N LEU A 142 -16.37 -15.73 9.88
CA LEU A 142 -15.09 -15.65 10.61
C LEU A 142 -13.89 -16.14 9.79
N ALA A 143 -14.09 -17.15 8.92
CA ALA A 143 -13.06 -17.64 8.01
C ALA A 143 -12.60 -16.56 7.02
N GLY A 144 -13.52 -15.69 6.60
CA GLY A 144 -13.26 -14.54 5.72
C GLY A 144 -12.52 -13.38 6.38
N LEU A 145 -12.59 -13.26 7.71
CA LEU A 145 -11.96 -12.16 8.46
C LEU A 145 -10.43 -12.30 8.58
N SER A 146 -9.81 -11.15 8.90
CA SER A 146 -8.38 -11.08 9.22
C SER A 146 -8.05 -11.89 10.50
N PRO A 147 -6.81 -12.37 10.66
CA PRO A 147 -6.42 -13.10 11.87
C PRO A 147 -6.56 -12.30 13.18
N SER A 148 -6.42 -10.96 13.14
CA SER A 148 -6.62 -10.09 14.30
C SER A 148 -8.10 -9.99 14.66
N ASP A 149 -8.96 -9.75 13.67
CA ASP A 149 -10.39 -9.56 13.90
C ASP A 149 -11.02 -10.86 14.40
N ARG A 150 -10.65 -11.99 13.79
CA ARG A 150 -11.11 -13.31 14.25
C ARG A 150 -10.71 -13.59 15.69
N ARG A 151 -9.51 -13.17 16.11
CA ARG A 151 -9.04 -13.33 17.49
C ARG A 151 -9.85 -12.50 18.49
N ARG A 152 -10.31 -11.32 18.07
CA ARG A 152 -11.09 -10.37 18.89
C ARG A 152 -12.58 -10.74 18.97
N LEU A 153 -13.14 -11.34 17.91
CA LEU A 153 -14.58 -11.54 17.76
C LEU A 153 -15.04 -12.98 18.03
N GLY A 154 -14.22 -13.98 17.71
CA GLY A 154 -14.58 -15.39 17.87
C GLY A 154 -14.07 -16.02 19.17
N THR A 155 -14.82 -16.97 19.71
CA THR A 155 -14.40 -17.85 20.80
C THR A 155 -13.25 -18.78 20.37
N ARG A 156 -12.64 -19.52 21.31
CA ARG A 156 -11.56 -20.46 20.96
C ARG A 156 -12.03 -21.55 19.99
N ALA A 157 -13.21 -22.15 20.22
CA ALA A 157 -13.75 -23.21 19.37
C ALA A 157 -14.08 -22.68 17.96
N GLU A 158 -14.84 -21.60 17.86
CA GLU A 158 -15.20 -20.97 16.57
C GLU A 158 -13.95 -20.59 15.75
N ARG A 159 -12.88 -20.14 16.42
CA ARG A 159 -11.60 -19.81 15.77
C ARG A 159 -10.90 -21.04 15.21
N GLN A 160 -10.95 -22.17 15.91
CA GLN A 160 -10.37 -23.43 15.45
C GLN A 160 -11.14 -23.97 14.25
N GLU A 161 -12.47 -23.96 14.30
CA GLU A 161 -13.32 -24.37 13.19
C GLU A 161 -13.11 -23.49 11.95
N ALA A 162 -13.09 -22.17 12.12
CA ALA A 162 -12.81 -21.24 11.02
C ALA A 162 -11.39 -21.42 10.45
N ALA A 163 -10.42 -21.82 11.28
CA ALA A 163 -9.08 -22.15 10.81
C ALA A 163 -9.05 -23.45 10.01
N GLN A 164 -9.78 -24.48 10.46
CA GLN A 164 -9.92 -25.75 9.76
C GLN A 164 -10.62 -25.55 8.40
N MET A 165 -11.74 -24.83 8.38
CA MET A 165 -12.46 -24.47 7.16
C MET A 165 -11.55 -23.77 6.15
N ARG A 166 -10.69 -22.85 6.60
CA ARG A 166 -9.72 -22.18 5.73
C ARG A 166 -8.63 -23.10 5.18
N LYS A 167 -8.28 -24.16 5.92
CA LYS A 167 -7.27 -25.15 5.50
C LYS A 167 -7.81 -26.03 4.38
N GLU A 168 -9.09 -26.35 4.43
CA GLU A 168 -9.78 -27.19 3.44
C GLU A 168 -10.27 -26.39 2.22
N ALA A 169 -10.47 -25.08 2.39
CA ALA A 169 -10.95 -24.21 1.34
C ALA A 169 -9.96 -24.04 0.17
N LEU A 170 -10.49 -24.14 -1.04
CA LEU A 170 -9.73 -24.02 -2.28
C LEU A 170 -9.81 -22.58 -2.83
N LYS A 171 -8.66 -22.08 -3.28
CA LYS A 171 -8.55 -20.81 -4.00
C LYS A 171 -8.98 -20.99 -5.45
N ALA A 172 -9.24 -19.86 -6.14
CA ALA A 172 -9.66 -19.85 -7.54
C ALA A 172 -8.74 -20.67 -8.48
N GLY A 173 -7.41 -20.67 -8.25
CA GLY A 173 -6.48 -21.49 -9.04
C GLY A 173 -6.77 -22.99 -8.92
N ALA A 174 -6.77 -23.50 -7.69
CA ALA A 174 -7.04 -24.92 -7.42
C ALA A 174 -8.47 -25.33 -7.81
N ALA A 175 -9.46 -24.45 -7.60
CA ALA A 175 -10.83 -24.70 -8.02
C ALA A 175 -10.96 -24.84 -9.55
N ARG A 176 -10.24 -24.00 -10.31
CA ARG A 176 -10.18 -24.10 -11.78
C ARG A 176 -9.51 -25.38 -12.25
N GLU A 177 -8.42 -25.77 -11.62
CA GLU A 177 -7.70 -27.01 -11.93
C GLU A 177 -8.61 -28.22 -11.69
N MET A 178 -9.29 -28.26 -10.56
CA MET A 178 -10.22 -29.33 -10.20
C MET A 178 -11.40 -29.44 -11.17
N LEU A 179 -12.00 -28.31 -11.56
CA LEU A 179 -13.12 -28.27 -12.51
C LEU A 179 -12.68 -28.29 -13.98
N GLN A 180 -11.37 -28.27 -14.26
CA GLN A 180 -10.79 -28.13 -15.61
C GLN A 180 -11.47 -27.00 -16.42
N CYS A 181 -11.55 -25.81 -15.82
CA CYS A 181 -12.23 -24.65 -16.40
C CYS A 181 -11.39 -23.37 -16.40
N SER A 182 -11.80 -22.43 -17.25
CA SER A 182 -11.27 -21.07 -17.26
C SER A 182 -11.76 -20.26 -16.06
N LEU A 183 -11.05 -19.19 -15.72
CA LEU A 183 -11.51 -18.27 -14.66
C LEU A 183 -12.85 -17.61 -14.99
N ALA A 184 -13.11 -17.35 -16.28
CA ALA A 184 -14.36 -16.76 -16.74
C ALA A 184 -15.54 -17.73 -16.54
N GLU A 185 -15.36 -19.03 -16.81
CA GLU A 185 -16.39 -20.05 -16.53
C GLU A 185 -16.67 -20.16 -15.03
N LEU A 186 -15.61 -20.26 -14.20
CA LEU A 186 -15.75 -20.33 -12.75
C LEU A 186 -16.54 -19.13 -12.18
N ASN A 187 -16.23 -17.93 -12.65
CA ASN A 187 -16.93 -16.71 -12.23
C ASN A 187 -18.40 -16.73 -12.64
N ARG A 188 -18.72 -17.14 -13.87
CA ARG A 188 -20.11 -17.25 -14.34
C ARG A 188 -20.89 -18.29 -13.55
N TRP A 189 -20.31 -19.46 -13.27
CA TRP A 189 -20.94 -20.48 -12.43
C TRP A 189 -21.30 -19.96 -11.05
N THR A 190 -20.39 -19.18 -10.48
CA THR A 190 -20.61 -18.54 -9.18
C THR A 190 -21.72 -17.48 -9.26
N GLU A 191 -21.73 -16.66 -10.31
CA GLU A 191 -22.73 -15.60 -10.53
C GLU A 191 -24.14 -16.15 -10.81
N GLU A 192 -24.22 -17.30 -11.49
CA GLU A 192 -25.47 -18.02 -11.73
C GLU A 192 -25.94 -18.83 -10.49
N GLY A 193 -25.18 -18.79 -9.38
CA GLY A 193 -25.53 -19.52 -8.14
C GLY A 193 -25.36 -21.04 -8.22
N ARG A 194 -24.69 -21.55 -9.25
CA ARG A 194 -24.43 -22.99 -9.43
C ARG A 194 -23.27 -23.50 -8.58
N LEU A 195 -22.37 -22.60 -8.18
CA LEU A 195 -21.33 -22.88 -7.20
C LEU A 195 -21.46 -21.94 -6.01
N THR A 196 -21.58 -22.53 -4.82
CA THR A 196 -21.61 -21.79 -3.57
C THR A 196 -20.20 -21.35 -3.19
N VAL A 197 -20.02 -20.04 -2.95
CA VAL A 197 -18.78 -19.54 -2.33
C VAL A 197 -18.84 -19.84 -0.85
N LEU A 198 -17.82 -20.55 -0.35
CA LEU A 198 -17.74 -20.92 1.06
C LEU A 198 -17.53 -19.70 1.96
N PHE A 199 -16.58 -18.82 1.58
CA PHE A 199 -16.40 -17.51 2.18
C PHE A 199 -15.62 -16.56 1.25
N TYR A 200 -15.72 -15.27 1.55
CA TYR A 200 -14.99 -14.20 0.88
C TYR A 200 -13.90 -13.67 1.81
N ARG A 201 -12.72 -13.35 1.28
CA ARG A 201 -11.64 -12.72 2.03
C ARG A 201 -11.17 -11.46 1.33
N ARG A 202 -11.19 -10.35 2.06
CA ARG A 202 -10.62 -9.08 1.61
C ARG A 202 -9.11 -9.06 1.89
N GLU A 203 -8.32 -8.77 0.86
CA GLU A 203 -6.88 -8.65 0.96
C GLU A 203 -6.41 -7.31 0.37
N PRO A 204 -5.55 -6.55 1.08
CA PRO A 204 -4.98 -5.34 0.54
C PRO A 204 -3.98 -5.68 -0.57
N THR A 205 -3.98 -4.88 -1.63
CA THR A 205 -3.01 -4.95 -2.72
C THR A 205 -1.87 -3.96 -2.50
N GLN A 206 -0.75 -4.17 -3.17
CA GLN A 206 0.38 -3.23 -3.17
C GLN A 206 0.00 -1.83 -3.68
N LEU A 207 -1.10 -1.71 -4.45
CA LEU A 207 -1.62 -0.46 -4.98
C LEU A 207 -2.61 0.24 -4.03
N GLY A 208 -2.73 -0.22 -2.79
CA GLY A 208 -3.67 0.34 -1.79
C GLY A 208 -5.14 0.01 -2.05
N LYS A 209 -5.47 -0.75 -3.10
CA LYS A 209 -6.83 -1.26 -3.34
C LYS A 209 -7.08 -2.54 -2.55
N THR A 210 -8.32 -2.78 -2.14
CA THR A 210 -8.72 -4.05 -1.53
C THR A 210 -9.34 -4.95 -2.59
N ILE A 211 -8.83 -6.18 -2.72
CA ILE A 211 -9.42 -7.21 -3.58
C ILE A 211 -10.16 -8.21 -2.72
N GLU A 212 -11.35 -8.60 -3.14
CA GLU A 212 -12.10 -9.68 -2.54
C GLU A 212 -11.82 -11.00 -3.26
N LYS A 213 -11.30 -11.97 -2.50
CA LYS A 213 -11.00 -13.33 -2.98
C LYS A 213 -12.09 -14.29 -2.56
N ARG A 214 -12.53 -15.12 -3.50
CA ARG A 214 -13.52 -16.17 -3.29
C ARG A 214 -12.82 -17.49 -2.95
N PHE A 215 -13.45 -18.26 -2.08
CA PHE A 215 -12.99 -19.58 -1.65
C PHE A 215 -14.13 -20.58 -1.76
N TRP A 216 -13.83 -21.80 -2.16
CA TRP A 216 -14.80 -22.87 -2.36
C TRP A 216 -14.46 -24.07 -1.48
N SER A 217 -15.46 -24.85 -1.09
CA SER A 217 -15.19 -26.15 -0.47
C SER A 217 -14.79 -27.15 -1.55
N ARG A 218 -13.99 -28.15 -1.17
CA ARG A 218 -13.65 -29.25 -2.08
C ARG A 218 -14.90 -30.08 -2.45
N GLU A 219 -15.71 -30.39 -1.44
CA GLU A 219 -16.92 -31.20 -1.57
C GLU A 219 -17.94 -30.59 -2.55
N ASP A 220 -18.15 -29.27 -2.48
CA ASP A 220 -19.06 -28.56 -3.40
C ASP A 220 -18.53 -28.62 -4.84
N LEU A 221 -17.22 -28.49 -5.03
CA LEU A 221 -16.61 -28.56 -6.37
C LEU A 221 -16.71 -29.97 -6.94
N GLU A 222 -16.40 -31.00 -6.14
CA GLU A 222 -16.51 -32.40 -6.54
C GLU A 222 -17.95 -32.76 -6.93
N SER A 223 -18.93 -32.28 -6.15
CA SER A 223 -20.36 -32.46 -6.44
C SER A 223 -20.81 -31.73 -7.71
N ALA A 224 -20.12 -30.67 -8.11
CA ALA A 224 -20.47 -29.88 -9.29
C ALA A 224 -19.87 -30.44 -10.59
N ILE A 225 -18.82 -31.29 -10.52
CA ILE A 225 -18.15 -31.88 -11.70
C ILE A 225 -19.13 -32.57 -12.66
N PRO A 226 -20.07 -33.43 -12.21
CA PRO A 226 -20.98 -34.15 -13.11
C PRO A 226 -21.86 -33.21 -13.94
N HIS A 227 -22.19 -32.02 -13.43
CA HIS A 227 -23.09 -31.06 -14.06
C HIS A 227 -22.38 -30.10 -15.04
N LEU A 228 -21.06 -30.19 -15.14
CA LEU A 228 -20.25 -29.20 -15.83
C LEU A 228 -20.42 -29.22 -17.35
N ASN A 229 -20.51 -30.41 -17.94
CA ASN A 229 -20.68 -30.57 -19.38
C ASN A 229 -22.10 -30.17 -19.85
N ASP A 230 -23.11 -30.48 -19.05
CA ASP A 230 -24.50 -30.10 -19.34
C ASP A 230 -24.63 -28.58 -19.37
N TRP A 231 -24.09 -27.90 -18.35
CA TRP A 231 -24.07 -26.44 -18.34
C TRP A 231 -23.32 -25.84 -19.51
N ARG A 232 -22.14 -26.38 -19.87
CA ARG A 232 -21.36 -25.86 -21.01
C ARG A 232 -22.19 -25.94 -22.30
N SER A 233 -22.94 -27.02 -22.47
CA SER A 233 -23.85 -27.23 -23.61
C SER A 233 -25.00 -26.23 -23.58
N GLU A 234 -25.65 -26.02 -22.42
CA GLU A 234 -26.68 -24.99 -22.25
C GLU A 234 -26.14 -23.59 -22.57
N TRP A 235 -24.94 -23.27 -22.10
CA TRP A 235 -24.32 -21.97 -22.29
C TRP A 235 -23.99 -21.68 -23.76
N GLU A 236 -23.42 -22.65 -24.47
CA GLU A 236 -23.15 -22.49 -25.91
C GLU A 236 -24.45 -22.41 -26.72
N ALA A 237 -25.49 -23.16 -26.34
CA ALA A 237 -26.83 -23.02 -26.94
C ALA A 237 -27.40 -21.60 -26.72
N ARG A 238 -27.30 -21.05 -25.50
CA ARG A 238 -27.71 -19.67 -25.18
C ARG A 238 -26.94 -18.64 -26.00
N LYS A 239 -25.63 -18.79 -26.15
CA LYS A 239 -24.81 -17.91 -27.00
C LYS A 239 -25.23 -17.97 -28.46
N LYS A 240 -25.46 -19.17 -28.99
CA LYS A 240 -25.91 -19.37 -30.37
C LYS A 240 -27.27 -18.70 -30.59
N ALA A 241 -28.22 -18.93 -29.69
CA ALA A 241 -29.53 -18.28 -29.73
C ALA A 241 -29.42 -16.75 -29.70
N LYS A 242 -28.57 -16.19 -28.83
CA LYS A 242 -28.32 -14.74 -28.75
C LYS A 242 -27.72 -14.18 -30.06
N ARG A 243 -26.81 -14.91 -30.71
CA ARG A 243 -26.23 -14.51 -32.00
C ARG A 243 -27.28 -14.53 -33.11
N THR A 244 -28.12 -15.55 -33.16
CA THR A 244 -29.22 -15.63 -34.14
C THR A 244 -30.20 -14.48 -33.94
N LYS A 245 -30.66 -14.24 -32.69
CA LYS A 245 -31.56 -13.13 -32.38
C LYS A 245 -30.98 -11.77 -32.78
N LEU A 246 -29.71 -11.50 -32.50
CA LEU A 246 -29.05 -10.27 -32.91
C LEU A 246 -28.92 -10.14 -34.44
N ARG A 247 -28.73 -11.25 -35.16
CA ARG A 247 -28.71 -11.27 -36.62
C ARG A 247 -30.08 -10.95 -37.20
N ASP A 248 -31.14 -11.51 -36.63
CA ASP A 248 -32.52 -11.33 -37.09
C ASP A 248 -33.04 -9.92 -36.77
N GLU A 249 -32.70 -9.37 -35.60
CA GLU A 249 -33.16 -8.03 -35.18
C GLU A 249 -32.39 -6.87 -35.83
N PHE A 250 -31.08 -7.04 -36.10
CA PHE A 250 -30.21 -5.93 -36.55
C PHE A 250 -29.58 -6.15 -37.93
N GLY A 251 -29.93 -7.23 -38.64
CA GLY A 251 -29.36 -7.54 -39.95
C GLY A 251 -27.83 -7.73 -39.93
N TYR A 252 -27.24 -7.98 -38.75
CA TYR A 252 -25.80 -8.05 -38.58
C TYR A 252 -25.26 -9.34 -39.24
N VAL A 253 -24.77 -9.21 -40.47
CA VAL A 253 -23.93 -10.22 -41.13
C VAL A 253 -22.50 -9.94 -40.70
N PRO A 254 -21.81 -10.85 -39.97
CA PRO A 254 -20.42 -10.66 -39.59
C PRO A 254 -19.58 -10.37 -40.84
N GLU A 255 -18.90 -9.22 -40.89
CA GLU A 255 -18.13 -8.78 -42.06
C GLU A 255 -17.01 -9.75 -42.46
N HIS A 256 -16.59 -10.64 -41.57
CA HIS A 256 -15.61 -11.69 -41.88
C HIS A 256 -16.13 -12.76 -42.86
N SER A 257 -17.42 -12.76 -43.19
CA SER A 257 -17.98 -13.60 -44.25
C SER A 257 -17.96 -12.94 -45.65
N ARG A 258 -17.51 -11.68 -45.79
CA ARG A 258 -17.51 -10.99 -47.09
C ARG A 258 -16.26 -11.20 -47.95
N HIS A 259 -15.21 -11.84 -47.43
CA HIS A 259 -13.95 -12.08 -48.16
C HIS A 259 -13.47 -13.53 -48.10
N LEU A 260 -14.37 -14.50 -48.27
CA LEU A 260 -13.94 -15.80 -48.80
C LEU A 260 -13.90 -15.69 -50.33
N PRO A 261 -12.72 -15.76 -50.97
CA PRO A 261 -12.65 -15.80 -52.43
C PRO A 261 -13.47 -16.99 -52.91
N GLN A 262 -14.45 -16.71 -53.76
CA GLN A 262 -15.21 -17.72 -54.50
C GLN A 262 -14.23 -18.57 -55.30
N GLY A 263 -13.76 -19.71 -54.80
CA GLY A 263 -12.81 -20.50 -55.60
C GLY A 263 -12.05 -21.66 -54.99
N LYS A 264 -12.25 -22.09 -53.74
CA LYS A 264 -11.61 -23.35 -53.27
C LYS A 264 -12.60 -24.23 -52.53
N ARG A 265 -13.15 -25.21 -53.25
CA ARG A 265 -13.78 -26.41 -52.69
C ARG A 265 -12.68 -27.20 -51.97
N CYS A 266 -12.70 -27.21 -50.64
CA CYS A 266 -11.94 -28.20 -49.88
C CYS A 266 -12.73 -29.52 -49.95
N TYR A 267 -12.34 -30.40 -50.86
CA TYR A 267 -12.64 -31.83 -50.74
C TYR A 267 -11.73 -32.38 -49.65
N VAL A 268 -12.32 -32.88 -48.57
CA VAL A 268 -11.64 -33.75 -47.62
C VAL A 268 -11.92 -35.18 -48.08
N PHE A 269 -10.87 -35.84 -48.59
CA PHE A 269 -10.78 -37.30 -48.68
C PHE A 269 -10.22 -37.84 -47.37
#